data_AF-A0A0U3LW35-F1
#
_entry.id   AF-A0A0U3LW35-F1
#
_cell.length_a   1.000
_cell.length_b   1.000
_cell.length_c   1.000
_cell.angle_alpha   90.00
_cell.angle_beta   90.00
_cell.angle_gamma   90.00
#
_symmetry.space_group_name_H-M   'P 1'
#
loop_
_entity.id
_entity.type
_entity.pdbx_description
1 polymer ?
#
loop_
_entity_poly.entity_id
_entity_poly.type
_entity_poly.pdbx_seq_one_letter_code
_entity_poly.pdbx_strand_id
1 'polypeptide(L)'
;MPRDAFPARAGWDDAVVLEAIDAVNWGDLPGPRDLYESDRVATGLRALATAKGLVQAAGAGSLLAGGGLVHDHSGAVFPAAVTAAPILLAIVRDGHPDAGATALGLLDDALAFAIRDRHTRVATSYAEAVPLCCALADHLRHHAGLLAASGAEGRWLLADAAHHWRFDVQEAVVEGDGVVAFGALAGCFPGGTQPAELHRAGHVTPLAVQVAPHYPLSDRSPDEACLRIDGARLDEVAPPAVLFPGRCGSGSADR
;
A
#
# COMPACT_ATOMS: atom_id res chain seq x y z
N MET A 1 3.64 22.00 42.96
CA MET A 1 3.34 21.95 41.52
C MET A 1 2.91 20.53 41.18
N PRO A 2 1.60 20.22 41.14
CA PRO A 2 1.14 18.92 40.72
C PRO A 2 1.45 18.75 39.22
N ARG A 3 1.91 17.55 38.83
CA ARG A 3 2.01 17.16 37.43
C ARG A 3 0.59 17.12 36.88
N ASP A 4 0.25 18.02 35.97
CA ASP A 4 -0.99 17.93 35.21
C ASP A 4 -0.99 16.59 34.47
N ALA A 5 -1.82 15.68 34.95
CA ALA A 5 -2.16 14.46 34.25
C ALA A 5 -2.98 14.88 33.04
N PHE A 6 -2.34 14.94 31.88
CA PHE A 6 -3.05 15.01 30.62
C PHE A 6 -4.05 13.85 30.57
N PRO A 7 -5.30 14.08 30.14
CA PRO A 7 -6.29 13.01 30.10
C PRO A 7 -5.74 11.86 29.25
N ALA A 8 -5.83 10.65 29.77
CA ALA A 8 -5.54 9.44 29.03
C ALA A 8 -6.35 9.47 27.72
N ARG A 9 -5.69 9.20 26.60
CA ARG A 9 -6.31 9.12 25.28
C ARG A 9 -7.33 7.98 25.31
N ALA A 10 -8.62 8.30 25.16
CA ALA A 10 -9.65 7.27 25.11
C ALA A 10 -9.43 6.40 23.86
N GLY A 11 -9.03 5.13 24.04
CA GLY A 11 -8.92 4.13 22.98
C GLY A 11 -7.51 3.88 22.42
N TRP A 12 -6.50 4.70 22.77
CA TRP A 12 -5.11 4.47 22.37
C TRP A 12 -4.37 3.71 23.46
N ASP A 13 -3.89 2.52 23.12
CA ASP A 13 -2.97 1.76 23.96
C ASP A 13 -1.57 1.80 23.36
N ASP A 14 -0.71 2.65 23.93
CA ASP A 14 0.71 2.71 23.58
C ASP A 14 1.34 1.30 23.60
N ALA A 15 0.94 0.44 24.53
CA ALA A 15 1.53 -0.89 24.67
C ALA A 15 1.25 -1.78 23.45
N VAL A 16 0.04 -1.74 22.88
CA VAL A 16 -0.34 -2.56 21.71
C VAL A 16 0.45 -2.13 20.48
N VAL A 17 0.60 -0.83 20.26
CA VAL A 17 1.36 -0.32 19.09
C VAL A 17 2.86 -0.57 19.26
N LEU A 18 3.39 -0.41 20.47
CA LEU A 18 4.79 -0.75 20.76
C LEU A 18 5.05 -2.25 20.60
N GLU A 19 4.14 -3.12 21.05
CA GLU A 19 4.23 -4.57 20.82
C GLU A 19 4.22 -4.91 19.33
N ALA A 20 3.36 -4.26 18.53
CA ALA A 20 3.34 -4.44 17.08
C ALA A 20 4.66 -4.00 16.41
N ILE A 21 5.30 -2.94 16.90
CA ILE A 21 6.62 -2.51 16.44
C ILE A 21 7.69 -3.53 16.82
N ASP A 22 7.65 -4.06 18.05
CA ASP A 22 8.65 -4.98 18.58
C ASP A 22 8.51 -6.41 18.01
N ALA A 23 7.33 -6.78 17.54
CA ALA A 23 7.06 -8.07 16.90
C ALA A 23 7.75 -8.22 15.52
N VAL A 24 8.19 -7.12 14.91
CA VAL A 24 8.84 -7.11 13.60
C VAL A 24 10.36 -7.12 13.77
N ASN A 25 11.03 -8.11 13.18
CA ASN A 25 12.49 -8.06 13.04
C ASN A 25 12.86 -7.16 11.85
N TRP A 26 12.94 -5.85 12.10
CA TRP A 26 13.27 -4.85 11.08
C TRP A 26 14.62 -5.11 10.41
N GLY A 27 15.58 -5.74 11.09
CA GLY A 27 16.89 -6.08 10.52
C GLY A 27 16.85 -7.17 9.44
N ASP A 28 15.81 -8.00 9.43
CA ASP A 28 15.64 -9.07 8.44
C ASP A 28 14.94 -8.58 7.15
N LEU A 29 14.40 -7.37 7.16
CA LEU A 29 13.72 -6.81 5.99
C LEU A 29 14.75 -6.39 4.93
N PRO A 30 14.47 -6.65 3.64
CA PRO A 30 15.41 -6.31 2.57
C PRO A 30 15.52 -4.79 2.39
N GLY A 31 16.72 -4.32 2.05
CA GLY A 31 17.00 -2.92 1.70
C GLY A 31 18.46 -2.70 1.30
N PRO A 32 18.78 -1.67 0.49
CA PRO A 32 20.17 -1.32 0.17
C PRO A 32 20.93 -0.96 1.45
N ARG A 33 22.03 -1.65 1.75
CA ARG A 33 22.77 -1.49 3.02
C ARG A 33 23.35 -0.10 3.26
N ASP A 34 23.53 0.68 2.19
CA ASP A 34 24.03 2.05 2.20
C ASP A 34 22.94 3.10 2.40
N LEU A 35 21.66 2.72 2.33
CA LEU A 35 20.52 3.62 2.44
C LEU A 35 19.51 3.22 3.53
N TYR A 36 19.32 1.91 3.74
CA TYR A 36 18.37 1.37 4.69
C TYR A 36 19.00 1.21 6.07
N GLU A 37 18.49 1.97 7.04
CA GLU A 37 18.90 1.93 8.43
C GLU A 37 17.78 1.33 9.30
N SER A 38 17.74 0.00 9.43
CA SER A 38 16.69 -0.73 10.14
C SER A 38 16.49 -0.27 11.59
N ASP A 39 17.56 0.12 12.29
CA ASP A 39 17.49 0.67 13.66
C ASP A 39 16.69 1.96 13.75
N ARG A 40 16.69 2.77 12.67
CA ARG A 40 15.88 4.00 12.59
C ARG A 40 14.40 3.69 12.46
N VAL A 41 14.02 2.53 11.93
CA VAL A 41 12.60 2.16 11.77
C VAL A 41 11.95 1.98 13.13
N ALA A 42 12.45 1.05 13.94
CA ALA A 42 11.87 0.79 15.26
C ALA A 42 11.96 2.04 16.14
N THR A 43 13.11 2.74 16.14
CA THR A 43 13.30 3.96 16.94
C THR A 43 12.34 5.06 16.51
N GLY A 44 12.21 5.31 15.21
CA GLY A 44 11.31 6.32 14.65
C GLY A 44 9.84 6.01 14.89
N LEU A 45 9.41 4.76 14.69
CA LEU A 45 8.01 4.35 14.93
C LEU A 45 7.63 4.47 16.41
N ARG A 46 8.50 4.05 17.35
CA ARG A 46 8.24 4.22 18.79
C ARG A 46 8.18 5.69 19.19
N ALA A 47 9.10 6.51 18.66
CA ALA A 47 9.11 7.95 18.91
C ALA A 47 7.86 8.63 18.35
N LEU A 48 7.40 8.21 17.16
CA LEU A 48 6.19 8.74 16.54
C LEU A 48 4.93 8.34 17.31
N ALA A 49 4.80 7.06 17.68
CA ALA A 49 3.65 6.53 18.43
C ALA A 49 3.48 7.23 19.79
N THR A 50 4.59 7.54 20.46
CA THR A 50 4.60 8.16 21.80
C THR A 50 4.70 9.70 21.76
N ALA A 51 4.72 10.31 20.57
CA ALA A 51 4.84 11.75 20.44
C ALA A 51 3.66 12.48 21.11
N LYS A 52 3.98 13.60 21.76
CA LYS A 52 3.02 14.46 22.48
C LYS A 52 2.90 15.85 21.87
N GLY A 53 3.50 16.06 20.71
CA GLY A 53 3.45 17.34 20.00
C GLY A 53 4.38 17.39 18.80
N LEU A 54 4.23 18.47 18.04
CA LEU A 54 4.84 18.71 16.74
C LEU A 54 6.35 18.42 16.67
N VAL A 55 7.14 18.91 17.62
CA VAL A 55 8.61 18.76 17.57
C VAL A 55 9.02 17.29 17.68
N GLN A 56 8.34 16.51 18.54
CA GLN A 56 8.63 15.09 18.70
C GLN A 56 8.18 14.31 17.47
N ALA A 57 7.01 14.63 16.93
CA ALA A 57 6.49 14.01 15.72
C ALA A 57 7.42 14.29 14.52
N ALA A 58 7.85 15.54 14.32
CA ALA A 58 8.77 15.92 13.27
C ALA A 58 10.13 15.20 13.38
N GLY A 59 10.71 15.13 14.58
CA GLY A 59 11.96 14.40 14.80
C GLY A 59 11.85 12.91 14.49
N ALA A 60 10.73 12.28 14.87
CA ALA A 60 10.44 10.89 14.51
C ALA A 60 10.25 10.72 13.00
N GLY A 61 9.54 11.66 12.36
CA GLY A 61 9.37 11.73 10.91
C GLY A 61 10.72 11.79 10.18
N SER A 62 11.66 12.63 10.62
CA SER A 62 12.99 12.71 10.02
C SER A 62 13.79 11.41 10.12
N LEU A 63 13.66 10.65 11.22
CA LEU A 63 14.30 9.32 11.32
C LEU A 63 13.73 8.34 10.30
N LEU A 64 12.40 8.34 10.13
CA LEU A 64 11.70 7.46 9.19
C LEU A 64 11.94 7.87 7.73
N ALA A 65 12.02 9.18 7.45
CA ALA A 65 12.23 9.72 6.12
C ALA A 65 13.69 9.72 5.64
N GLY A 66 14.64 9.67 6.57
CA GLY A 66 16.07 9.72 6.27
C GLY A 66 16.77 8.36 6.27
N GLY A 67 16.08 7.26 5.91
CA GLY A 67 16.67 5.93 5.82
C GLY A 67 15.89 4.82 6.53
N GLY A 68 14.83 5.14 7.27
CA GLY A 68 13.99 4.14 7.94
C GLY A 68 13.01 3.47 6.98
N LEU A 69 12.02 4.21 6.50
CA LEU A 69 10.97 3.72 5.59
C LEU A 69 11.21 4.21 4.17
N VAL A 70 11.66 5.46 4.06
CA VAL A 70 12.06 6.10 2.82
C VAL A 70 13.41 6.76 3.01
N HIS A 71 14.02 7.16 1.91
CA HIS A 71 15.17 8.06 1.90
C HIS A 71 14.82 9.23 0.99
N ASP A 72 14.30 10.29 1.59
CA ASP A 72 13.70 11.46 0.94
C ASP A 72 14.61 12.12 -0.11
N HIS A 73 15.91 12.24 0.18
CA HIS A 73 16.90 12.83 -0.70
C HIS A 73 17.10 12.05 -2.00
N SER A 74 16.98 10.72 -1.97
CA SER A 74 17.08 9.89 -3.18
C SER A 74 15.73 9.49 -3.75
N GLY A 75 14.63 9.77 -3.02
CA GLY A 75 13.29 9.27 -3.33
C GLY A 75 13.22 7.73 -3.32
N ALA A 76 14.01 7.07 -2.46
CA ALA A 76 13.97 5.61 -2.35
C ALA A 76 12.92 5.19 -1.30
N VAL A 77 12.30 4.03 -1.50
CA VAL A 77 11.36 3.42 -0.56
C VAL A 77 11.80 2.02 -0.25
N PHE A 78 11.76 1.65 1.02
CA PHE A 78 12.19 0.33 1.46
C PHE A 78 10.99 -0.57 1.72
N PRO A 79 11.14 -1.90 1.55
CA PRO A 79 10.16 -2.91 1.97
C PRO A 79 9.60 -2.70 3.38
N ALA A 80 10.40 -2.15 4.30
CA ALA A 80 9.96 -1.76 5.64
C ALA A 80 8.75 -0.80 5.66
N ALA A 81 8.57 0.04 4.63
CA ALA A 81 7.41 0.92 4.51
C ALA A 81 6.09 0.14 4.42
N VAL A 82 6.06 -0.99 3.71
CA VAL A 82 4.88 -1.85 3.61
C VAL A 82 4.57 -2.47 4.97
N THR A 83 5.57 -3.02 5.64
CA THR A 83 5.43 -3.60 6.98
C THR A 83 4.99 -2.56 8.03
N ALA A 84 5.46 -1.32 7.91
CA ALA A 84 5.11 -0.22 8.81
C ALA A 84 3.75 0.41 8.53
N ALA A 85 3.19 0.25 7.32
CA ALA A 85 1.96 0.95 6.92
C ALA A 85 0.77 0.71 7.87
N PRO A 86 0.47 -0.51 8.35
CA PRO A 86 -0.56 -0.73 9.37
C PRO A 86 -0.31 0.03 10.69
N ILE A 87 0.95 0.14 11.12
CA ILE A 87 1.33 0.86 12.35
C ILE A 87 1.15 2.36 12.14
N LEU A 88 1.58 2.89 11.00
CA LEU A 88 1.36 4.30 10.65
C LEU A 88 -0.12 4.64 10.60
N LEU A 89 -0.96 3.77 10.02
CA LEU A 89 -2.41 3.95 9.99
C LEU A 89 -3.05 3.89 11.38
N ALA A 90 -2.53 3.06 12.30
CA ALA A 90 -2.95 3.08 13.70
C ALA A 90 -2.59 4.42 14.38
N ILE A 91 -1.41 4.97 14.11
CA ILE A 91 -0.99 6.30 14.60
C ILE A 91 -1.89 7.41 14.01
N VAL A 92 -2.26 7.33 12.73
CA VAL A 92 -3.22 8.28 12.11
C VAL A 92 -4.57 8.24 12.84
N ARG A 93 -5.05 7.05 13.19
CA ARG A 93 -6.37 6.87 13.82
C ARG A 93 -6.41 7.37 15.26
N ASP A 94 -5.39 7.01 16.05
CA ASP A 94 -5.49 7.04 17.51
C ASP A 94 -4.34 7.82 18.18
N GLY A 95 -3.32 8.23 17.42
CA GLY A 95 -2.13 8.93 17.92
C GLY A 95 -2.36 10.42 18.24
N HIS A 96 -1.28 11.13 18.58
CA HIS A 96 -1.35 12.60 18.66
C HIS A 96 -1.71 13.19 17.30
N PRO A 97 -2.49 14.28 17.20
CA PRO A 97 -2.79 14.91 15.91
C PRO A 97 -1.53 15.20 15.06
N ASP A 98 -0.48 15.76 15.66
CA ASP A 98 0.79 15.99 14.94
C ASP A 98 1.49 14.69 14.50
N ALA A 99 1.36 13.61 15.28
CA ALA A 99 1.92 12.31 14.95
C ALA A 99 1.13 11.66 13.81
N GLY A 100 -0.20 11.76 13.85
CA GLY A 100 -1.07 11.31 12.78
C GLY A 100 -0.82 12.07 11.48
N ALA A 101 -0.67 13.39 11.52
CA ALA A 101 -0.29 14.19 10.35
C ALA A 101 1.07 13.77 9.76
N THR A 102 2.07 13.54 10.63
CA THR A 102 3.38 13.06 10.21
C THR A 102 3.32 11.65 9.60
N ALA A 103 2.56 10.75 10.22
CA ALA A 103 2.36 9.39 9.71
C ALA A 103 1.67 9.39 8.34
N LEU A 104 0.69 10.27 8.15
CA LEU A 104 0.00 10.44 6.86
C LEU A 104 0.96 10.96 5.77
N GLY A 105 1.80 11.95 6.08
CA GLY A 105 2.82 12.43 5.16
C GLY A 105 3.84 11.36 4.77
N LEU A 106 4.27 10.51 5.71
CA LEU A 106 5.17 9.39 5.42
C LEU A 106 4.53 8.35 4.48
N LEU A 107 3.23 8.07 4.64
CA LEU A 107 2.49 7.16 3.74
C LEU A 107 2.37 7.75 2.33
N ASP A 108 2.14 9.06 2.23
CA ASP A 108 2.09 9.78 0.96
C ASP A 108 3.44 9.74 0.23
N ASP A 109 4.52 10.13 0.92
CA ASP A 109 5.88 10.07 0.38
C ASP A 109 6.26 8.65 -0.06
N ALA A 110 5.96 7.64 0.76
CA ALA A 110 6.24 6.24 0.44
C ALA A 110 5.50 5.78 -0.82
N LEU A 111 4.21 6.11 -0.97
CA LEU A 111 3.47 5.74 -2.18
C LEU A 111 4.03 6.48 -3.42
N ALA A 112 4.24 7.79 -3.30
CA ALA A 112 4.72 8.64 -4.39
C ALA A 112 6.11 8.23 -4.90
N PHE A 113 7.02 7.89 -3.99
CA PHE A 113 8.37 7.44 -4.33
C PHE A 113 8.38 6.00 -4.87
N ALA A 114 7.55 5.11 -4.32
CA ALA A 114 7.50 3.71 -4.74
C ALA A 114 7.05 3.54 -6.20
N ILE A 115 6.27 4.47 -6.76
CA ILE A 115 5.89 4.48 -8.18
C ILE A 115 7.13 4.52 -9.10
N ARG A 116 8.23 5.13 -8.64
CA ARG A 116 9.46 5.28 -9.43
C ARG A 116 10.31 4.02 -9.43
N ASP A 117 10.14 3.15 -8.44
CA ASP A 117 10.86 1.89 -8.31
C ASP A 117 10.01 0.69 -8.72
N ARG A 118 10.18 0.27 -9.97
CA ARG A 118 9.51 -0.90 -10.55
C ARG A 118 10.11 -2.25 -10.14
N HIS A 119 11.26 -2.23 -9.47
CA HIS A 119 12.08 -3.42 -9.23
C HIS A 119 11.90 -3.96 -7.82
N THR A 120 11.61 -3.10 -6.84
CA THR A 120 11.39 -3.55 -5.47
C THR A 120 10.05 -4.26 -5.33
N ARG A 121 10.11 -5.47 -4.76
CA ARG A 121 9.00 -6.41 -4.63
C ARG A 121 8.91 -6.88 -3.19
N VAL A 122 7.70 -7.15 -2.73
CA VAL A 122 7.43 -7.66 -1.37
C VAL A 122 6.50 -8.86 -1.43
N ALA A 123 6.69 -9.78 -0.49
CA ALA A 123 5.74 -10.87 -0.29
C ALA A 123 4.54 -10.36 0.53
N THR A 124 3.34 -10.74 0.11
CA THR A 124 2.10 -10.48 0.82
C THR A 124 1.32 -11.79 1.00
N SER A 125 0.19 -11.75 1.69
CA SER A 125 -0.69 -12.92 1.83
C SER A 125 -1.31 -13.40 0.52
N TYR A 126 -1.30 -12.56 -0.52
CA TYR A 126 -1.97 -12.83 -1.81
C TYR A 126 -1.00 -13.04 -2.99
N ALA A 127 0.28 -12.63 -2.88
CA ALA A 127 1.30 -12.94 -3.88
C ALA A 127 2.73 -12.78 -3.33
N GLU A 128 3.68 -13.52 -3.88
CA GLU A 128 5.07 -13.58 -3.37
C GLU A 128 5.94 -12.39 -3.81
N ALA A 129 5.58 -11.70 -4.89
CA ALA A 129 6.40 -10.65 -5.51
C ALA A 129 5.59 -9.43 -5.94
N VAL A 130 4.82 -8.85 -5.02
CA VAL A 130 3.96 -7.68 -5.30
C VAL A 130 4.83 -6.44 -5.47
N PRO A 131 4.60 -5.58 -6.49
CA PRO A 131 5.28 -4.29 -6.58
C PRO A 131 5.02 -3.48 -5.30
N LEU A 132 6.07 -2.86 -4.76
CA LEU A 132 6.02 -2.20 -3.45
C LEU A 132 4.89 -1.17 -3.36
N CYS A 133 4.68 -0.37 -4.41
CA CYS A 133 3.60 0.62 -4.48
C CYS A 133 2.20 -0.01 -4.43
N CYS A 134 1.99 -1.17 -5.05
CA CYS A 134 0.72 -1.89 -5.00
C CYS A 134 0.44 -2.47 -3.61
N ALA A 135 1.46 -2.94 -2.90
CA ALA A 135 1.31 -3.42 -1.53
C ALA A 135 0.98 -2.28 -0.55
N LEU A 136 1.62 -1.11 -0.69
CA LEU A 136 1.27 0.09 0.08
C LEU A 136 -0.17 0.52 -0.20
N ALA A 137 -0.54 0.64 -1.47
CA ALA A 137 -1.89 1.05 -1.86
C ALA A 137 -2.97 0.11 -1.35
N ASP A 138 -2.68 -1.19 -1.25
CA ASP A 138 -3.59 -2.17 -0.66
C ASP A 138 -3.88 -1.86 0.82
N HIS A 139 -2.85 -1.59 1.63
CA HIS A 139 -3.06 -1.17 3.03
C HIS A 139 -3.89 0.11 3.15
N LEU A 140 -3.66 1.08 2.27
CA LEU A 140 -4.40 2.35 2.26
C LEU A 140 -5.88 2.14 1.93
N ARG A 141 -6.20 1.34 0.91
CA ARG A 141 -7.59 1.04 0.54
C ARG A 141 -8.35 0.29 1.64
N HIS A 142 -7.70 -0.64 2.33
CA HIS A 142 -8.32 -1.33 3.49
C HIS A 142 -8.69 -0.35 4.62
N HIS A 143 -8.11 0.85 4.65
CA HIS A 143 -8.37 1.89 5.64
C HIS A 143 -9.05 3.12 5.02
N ALA A 144 -9.81 2.96 3.93
CA ALA A 144 -10.42 4.07 3.21
C ALA A 144 -11.34 4.96 4.08
N GLY A 145 -12.12 4.37 5.00
CA GLY A 145 -12.95 5.15 5.91
C GLY A 145 -12.14 6.08 6.83
N LEU A 146 -11.00 5.59 7.33
CA LEU A 146 -10.07 6.37 8.14
C LEU A 146 -9.48 7.52 7.32
N LEU A 147 -8.89 7.21 6.16
CA LEU A 147 -8.23 8.19 5.31
C LEU A 147 -9.19 9.26 4.78
N ALA A 148 -10.43 8.88 4.45
CA ALA A 148 -11.46 9.85 4.06
C ALA A 148 -11.80 10.83 5.19
N ALA A 149 -11.78 10.36 6.45
CA ALA A 149 -12.00 11.18 7.64
C ALA A 149 -10.80 12.06 8.00
N SER A 150 -9.59 11.74 7.51
CA SER A 150 -8.35 12.51 7.74
C SER A 150 -8.21 13.79 6.92
N GLY A 151 -9.25 14.21 6.19
CA GLY A 151 -9.23 15.49 5.47
C GLY A 151 -8.85 15.39 3.99
N ALA A 152 -8.32 16.48 3.43
CA ALA A 152 -8.02 16.55 2.00
C ALA A 152 -6.84 15.64 1.63
N GLU A 153 -5.82 15.63 2.48
CA GLU A 153 -4.60 14.84 2.36
C GLU A 153 -4.92 13.35 2.30
N GLY A 154 -5.75 12.84 3.23
CA GLY A 154 -6.15 11.43 3.22
C GLY A 154 -7.00 11.05 2.00
N ARG A 155 -7.86 11.96 1.50
CA ARG A 155 -8.61 11.74 0.26
C ARG A 155 -7.72 11.72 -0.99
N TRP A 156 -6.69 12.57 -1.05
CA TRP A 156 -5.71 12.54 -2.13
C TRP A 156 -4.91 11.24 -2.11
N LEU A 157 -4.45 10.83 -0.94
CA LEU A 157 -3.74 9.56 -0.77
C LEU A 157 -4.60 8.36 -1.23
N LEU A 158 -5.90 8.39 -0.94
CA LEU A 158 -6.83 7.38 -1.45
C LEU A 158 -7.00 7.43 -2.96
N ALA A 159 -7.09 8.62 -3.55
CA ALA A 159 -7.17 8.78 -4.99
C ALA A 159 -5.91 8.23 -5.67
N ASP A 160 -4.72 8.49 -5.14
CA ASP A 160 -3.48 7.91 -5.64
C ASP A 160 -3.47 6.38 -5.47
N ALA A 161 -3.82 5.86 -4.28
CA ALA A 161 -3.93 4.42 -4.04
C ALA A 161 -4.94 3.69 -4.94
N ALA A 162 -5.95 4.40 -5.46
CA ALA A 162 -6.94 3.83 -6.39
C ALA A 162 -6.33 3.46 -7.75
N HIS A 163 -5.26 4.14 -8.20
CA HIS A 163 -4.58 3.81 -9.46
C HIS A 163 -3.79 2.50 -9.41
N HIS A 164 -3.58 1.95 -8.21
CA HIS A 164 -2.86 0.71 -7.96
C HIS A 164 -3.83 -0.46 -7.82
N TRP A 165 -4.52 -0.82 -8.89
CA TRP A 165 -5.55 -1.85 -8.82
C TRP A 165 -4.99 -3.26 -8.51
N ARG A 166 -5.83 -4.14 -7.98
CA ARG A 166 -5.55 -5.57 -7.82
C ARG A 166 -6.79 -6.34 -8.26
N PHE A 167 -6.62 -7.40 -9.04
CA PHE A 167 -7.72 -8.28 -9.42
C PHE A 167 -7.44 -9.71 -8.96
N ASP A 168 -8.26 -10.22 -8.04
CA ASP A 168 -8.18 -11.57 -7.50
C ASP A 168 -9.09 -12.50 -8.33
N VAL A 169 -8.50 -13.42 -9.10
CA VAL A 169 -9.27 -14.33 -9.96
C VAL A 169 -10.01 -15.36 -9.12
N GLN A 170 -11.32 -15.43 -9.28
CA GLN A 170 -12.21 -16.39 -8.61
C GLN A 170 -12.73 -17.46 -9.58
N GLU A 171 -12.93 -17.09 -10.84
CA GLU A 171 -13.34 -18.01 -11.90
C GLU A 171 -12.69 -17.58 -13.22
N ALA A 172 -12.37 -18.53 -14.09
CA ALA A 172 -11.82 -18.27 -15.41
C ALA A 172 -12.43 -19.22 -16.44
N VAL A 173 -12.71 -18.72 -17.64
CA VAL A 173 -13.29 -19.49 -18.75
C VAL A 173 -12.59 -19.14 -20.06
N VAL A 174 -12.46 -20.11 -20.96
CA VAL A 174 -11.92 -19.87 -22.30
C VAL A 174 -12.96 -19.11 -23.14
N GLU A 175 -12.54 -18.04 -23.79
CA GLU A 175 -13.38 -17.29 -24.73
C GLU A 175 -12.55 -16.89 -25.96
N GLY A 176 -12.85 -17.50 -27.10
CA GLY A 176 -12.12 -17.27 -28.34
C GLY A 176 -10.66 -17.71 -28.23
N ASP A 177 -9.74 -16.76 -28.41
CA ASP A 177 -8.29 -16.92 -28.35
C ASP A 177 -7.67 -16.50 -27.01
N GLY A 178 -8.49 -16.24 -25.99
CA GLY A 178 -8.05 -15.83 -24.67
C GLY A 178 -8.90 -16.40 -23.54
N VAL A 179 -8.83 -15.73 -22.40
CA VAL A 179 -9.55 -16.10 -21.18
C VAL A 179 -10.37 -14.91 -20.70
N VAL A 180 -11.58 -15.20 -20.22
CA VAL A 180 -12.36 -14.26 -19.42
C VAL A 180 -12.26 -14.71 -17.96
N ALA A 181 -11.86 -13.78 -17.09
CA ALA A 181 -11.69 -14.00 -15.66
C ALA A 181 -12.71 -13.17 -14.88
N PHE A 182 -13.40 -13.81 -13.94
CA PHE A 182 -14.30 -13.18 -12.98
C PHE A 182 -13.65 -13.18 -11.61
N GLY A 183 -13.84 -12.09 -10.88
CA GLY A 183 -13.15 -11.94 -9.61
C GLY A 183 -13.38 -10.61 -8.92
N ALA A 184 -12.61 -10.41 -7.86
CA ALA A 184 -12.69 -9.20 -7.05
C ALA A 184 -11.68 -8.15 -7.54
N LEU A 185 -12.12 -6.91 -7.74
CA LEU A 185 -11.30 -5.77 -8.11
C LEU A 185 -11.16 -4.83 -6.91
N ALA A 186 -9.92 -4.63 -6.44
CA ALA A 186 -9.60 -3.54 -5.52
C ALA A 186 -8.97 -2.37 -6.30
N GLY A 187 -9.39 -1.15 -5.98
CA GLY A 187 -8.94 0.06 -6.68
C GLY A 187 -9.72 0.33 -7.97
N CYS A 188 -9.19 1.18 -8.84
CA CYS A 188 -9.84 1.63 -10.07
C CYS A 188 -9.09 1.12 -11.30
N PHE A 189 -9.77 0.32 -12.11
CA PHE A 189 -9.22 -0.09 -13.40
C PHE A 189 -9.32 1.07 -14.40
N PRO A 190 -8.23 1.48 -15.08
CA PRO A 190 -8.19 2.71 -15.88
C PRO A 190 -8.91 2.62 -17.25
N GLY A 191 -9.72 1.58 -17.48
CA GLY A 191 -10.42 1.32 -18.74
C GLY A 191 -9.49 0.95 -19.90
N GLY A 192 -10.07 0.56 -21.04
CA GLY A 192 -9.31 0.14 -22.22
C GLY A 192 -8.43 -1.09 -21.98
N THR A 193 -7.47 -1.31 -22.88
CA THR A 193 -6.45 -2.37 -22.74
C THR A 193 -5.27 -1.86 -21.93
N GLN A 194 -4.92 -2.59 -20.87
CA GLN A 194 -3.90 -2.23 -19.90
C GLN A 194 -2.82 -3.30 -19.82
N PRO A 195 -1.54 -2.92 -19.67
CA PRO A 195 -0.50 -3.86 -19.31
C PRO A 195 -0.73 -4.34 -17.87
N ALA A 196 -0.64 -5.65 -17.66
CA ALA A 196 -0.74 -6.26 -16.34
C ALA A 196 0.31 -7.34 -16.12
N GLU A 197 0.55 -7.61 -14.85
CA GLU A 197 1.33 -8.75 -14.38
C GLU A 197 0.39 -9.76 -13.76
N LEU A 198 0.44 -11.00 -14.25
CA LEU A 198 -0.25 -12.15 -13.66
C LEU A 198 0.69 -12.85 -12.68
N HIS A 199 0.24 -13.00 -11.45
CA HIS A 199 0.96 -13.64 -10.35
C HIS A 199 0.30 -14.97 -10.02
N ARG A 200 1.05 -16.06 -10.14
CA ARG A 200 0.58 -17.41 -9.78
C ARG A 200 1.73 -18.36 -9.48
N ALA A 201 1.64 -19.07 -8.35
CA ALA A 201 2.64 -20.06 -7.93
C ALA A 201 4.08 -19.56 -8.04
N GLY A 202 4.35 -18.34 -7.54
CA GLY A 202 5.66 -17.68 -7.59
C GLY A 202 6.10 -17.15 -8.95
N HIS A 203 5.30 -17.34 -10.01
CA HIS A 203 5.59 -16.85 -11.35
C HIS A 203 4.88 -15.53 -11.63
N VAL A 204 5.60 -14.64 -12.32
CA VAL A 204 5.08 -13.35 -12.80
C VAL A 204 5.11 -13.34 -14.32
N THR A 205 3.94 -13.26 -14.94
CA THR A 205 3.79 -13.26 -16.40
C THR A 205 3.22 -11.92 -16.88
N PRO A 206 3.94 -11.17 -17.72
CA PRO A 206 3.39 -9.94 -18.31
C PRO A 206 2.32 -10.29 -19.35
N LEU A 207 1.21 -9.56 -19.34
CA LEU A 207 0.11 -9.75 -20.28
C LEU A 207 -0.66 -8.44 -20.52
N ALA A 208 -1.67 -8.50 -21.39
CA ALA A 208 -2.62 -7.41 -21.62
C ALA A 208 -4.01 -7.81 -21.12
N VAL A 209 -4.64 -6.92 -20.36
CA VAL A 209 -6.01 -7.10 -19.84
C VAL A 209 -6.90 -5.96 -20.25
N GLN A 210 -8.18 -6.23 -20.41
CA GLN A 210 -9.20 -5.20 -20.61
C GLN A 210 -10.49 -5.61 -19.89
N VAL A 211 -11.36 -4.65 -19.61
CA VAL A 211 -12.71 -4.96 -19.11
C VAL A 211 -13.45 -5.75 -20.18
N ALA A 212 -14.08 -6.86 -19.80
CA ALA A 212 -14.84 -7.68 -20.71
C ALA A 212 -16.04 -6.88 -21.29
N PRO A 213 -16.19 -6.77 -22.63
CA PRO A 213 -17.21 -5.91 -23.24
C PRO A 213 -18.65 -6.22 -22.82
N HIS A 214 -18.93 -7.47 -22.51
CA HIS A 214 -20.27 -7.95 -22.12
C HIS A 214 -20.56 -7.83 -20.62
N TYR A 215 -19.56 -7.48 -19.81
CA TYR A 215 -19.65 -7.35 -18.36
C TYR A 215 -18.94 -6.08 -17.91
N PRO A 216 -19.51 -4.88 -18.19
CA PRO A 216 -18.91 -3.62 -17.78
C PRO A 216 -18.83 -3.53 -16.25
N LEU A 217 -17.85 -2.77 -15.75
CA LEU A 217 -17.76 -2.43 -14.34
C LEU A 217 -19.07 -1.78 -13.87
N SER A 218 -19.61 -2.24 -12.75
CA SER A 218 -20.91 -1.81 -12.26
C SER A 218 -20.78 -1.01 -10.97
N ASP A 219 -21.50 0.10 -10.87
CA ASP A 219 -21.62 0.87 -9.62
C ASP A 219 -22.33 0.07 -8.50
N ARG A 220 -23.03 -1.02 -8.83
CA ARG A 220 -23.77 -1.85 -7.87
C ARG A 220 -22.91 -2.91 -7.18
N SER A 221 -21.89 -3.38 -7.88
CA SER A 221 -20.89 -4.33 -7.38
C SER A 221 -19.51 -3.79 -7.77
N PRO A 222 -19.06 -2.67 -7.16
CA PRO A 222 -17.82 -2.00 -7.57
C PRO A 222 -16.58 -2.88 -7.37
N ASP A 223 -16.68 -3.84 -6.45
CA ASP A 223 -15.61 -4.77 -6.12
C ASP A 223 -15.63 -6.04 -6.97
N GLU A 224 -16.61 -6.23 -7.86
CA GLU A 224 -16.67 -7.37 -8.78
C GLU A 224 -16.35 -6.90 -10.19
N ALA A 225 -15.46 -7.61 -10.87
CA ALA A 225 -15.10 -7.30 -12.25
C ALA A 225 -14.96 -8.56 -13.10
N CYS A 226 -15.10 -8.34 -14.40
CA CYS A 226 -14.88 -9.33 -15.43
C CYS A 226 -13.84 -8.78 -16.39
N LEU A 227 -12.68 -9.43 -16.46
CA LEU A 227 -11.56 -9.02 -17.29
C LEU A 227 -11.32 -10.03 -18.40
N ARG A 228 -11.12 -9.53 -19.62
CA ARG A 228 -10.63 -10.30 -20.76
C ARG A 228 -9.11 -10.23 -20.79
N ILE A 229 -8.48 -11.39 -20.96
CA ILE A 229 -7.03 -11.59 -20.96
C ILE A 229 -6.68 -12.24 -22.29
N ASP A 230 -6.11 -11.46 -23.19
CA ASP A 230 -5.81 -11.90 -24.55
C ASP A 230 -4.57 -12.80 -24.58
N GLY A 231 -4.64 -13.91 -25.32
CA GLY A 231 -3.50 -14.82 -25.54
C GLY A 231 -3.03 -15.64 -24.33
N ALA A 232 -3.70 -15.51 -23.18
CA ALA A 232 -3.42 -16.33 -22.00
C ALA A 232 -4.14 -17.68 -22.08
N ARG A 233 -3.57 -18.70 -21.44
CA ARG A 233 -4.23 -20.01 -21.31
C ARG A 233 -5.03 -20.09 -20.01
N LEU A 234 -6.11 -20.88 -20.03
CA LEU A 234 -6.96 -21.05 -18.85
C LEU A 234 -6.18 -21.54 -17.63
N ASP A 235 -5.24 -22.47 -17.82
CA ASP A 235 -4.41 -23.01 -16.75
C ASP A 235 -3.45 -21.98 -16.16
N GLU A 236 -3.15 -20.88 -16.85
CA GLU A 236 -2.30 -19.79 -16.34
C GLU A 236 -3.12 -18.82 -15.48
N VAL A 237 -4.35 -18.55 -15.88
CA VAL A 237 -5.25 -17.55 -15.26
C VAL A 237 -6.14 -18.12 -14.17
N ALA A 238 -6.30 -19.46 -14.10
CA ALA A 238 -7.16 -20.08 -13.10
C ALA A 238 -6.76 -19.69 -11.65
N PRO A 239 -7.73 -19.64 -10.73
CA PRO A 239 -7.46 -19.41 -9.31
C PRO A 239 -6.31 -20.29 -8.78
N PRO A 240 -5.47 -19.78 -7.86
CA PRO A 240 -5.57 -18.51 -7.15
C PRO A 240 -4.75 -17.37 -7.80
N ALA A 241 -4.89 -17.17 -9.12
CA ALA A 241 -4.18 -16.09 -9.82
C ALA A 241 -4.58 -14.69 -9.31
N VAL A 242 -3.61 -13.78 -9.27
CA VAL A 242 -3.82 -12.37 -8.95
C VAL A 242 -3.18 -11.50 -10.01
N LEU A 243 -3.86 -10.44 -10.43
CA LEU A 243 -3.34 -9.47 -11.40
C LEU A 243 -3.05 -8.11 -10.76
N PHE A 244 -1.95 -7.49 -11.18
CA PHE A 244 -1.56 -6.13 -10.84
C PHE A 244 -1.29 -5.30 -12.11
N PRO A 245 -1.30 -3.97 -12.03
CA PRO A 245 -0.82 -3.11 -13.10
C PRO A 245 0.61 -3.47 -13.47
N GLY A 246 0.90 -3.65 -14.76
CA GLY A 246 2.26 -3.86 -15.24
C GLY A 246 3.13 -2.60 -15.10
N ARG A 247 2.47 -1.44 -14.97
CA ARG A 247 3.07 -0.17 -14.56
C ARG A 247 2.05 0.62 -13.75
N CYS A 248 2.47 1.14 -12.61
CA CYS A 248 1.69 2.12 -11.87
C CYS A 248 2.11 3.52 -12.30
N GLY A 249 1.15 4.40 -12.56
CA GLY A 249 1.41 5.83 -12.77
C GLY A 249 1.05 6.61 -11.50
N SER A 250 1.58 7.82 -11.37
CA SER A 250 0.97 8.80 -10.48
C SER A 250 -0.39 9.19 -11.05
N GLY A 251 -1.40 9.37 -10.19
CA GLY A 251 -2.72 9.89 -10.58
C GLY A 251 -2.71 11.32 -11.13
N SER A 252 -1.55 11.88 -11.46
CA SER A 252 -1.35 13.22 -11.99
C SER A 252 -1.78 13.29 -13.47
N ALA A 253 -3.10 13.20 -13.70
CA ALA A 253 -3.70 13.75 -14.89
C ALA A 253 -4.09 15.24 -14.71
N ASP A 254 -4.16 15.77 -13.46
CA ASP A 254 -4.47 17.18 -13.20
C ASP A 254 -3.65 17.74 -12.02
N ARG A 255 -2.38 18.11 -12.27
CA ARG A 255 -1.60 19.01 -11.41
C ARG A 255 -1.28 20.29 -12.17
#